data_AF-G4NTU7-F1
#
_entry.id   AF-G4NTU7-F1
#
_cell.length_a   1.000
_cell.length_b   1.000
_cell.length_c   1.000
_cell.angle_alpha   90.00
_cell.angle_beta   90.00
_cell.angle_gamma   90.00
#
_symmetry.space_group_name_H-M   'P 1'
#
loop_
_entity.id
_entity.type
_entity.pdbx_description
1 polymer ?
#
loop_
_entity_poly.entity_id
_entity_poly.type
_entity_poly.pdbx_seq_one_letter_code
_entity_poly.pdbx_strand_id
1 'polypeptide(L)'
;MIMSQTKKDQQKGNLAWWQLSLIGIGCTIGTGFFLGSSIAIVKSGFSVLLSFLIGAIGTYFVFEQLAKLSAKQPEKGSFCAYARKAFGRWAGFSNGWVYWSSEMLITGSQLTAISLFTKHWFPQVPLWVFASIYAVLGLLIIFTGLSVFEKTENVLAVIKTAAIFMFIVIAILALCGILSGGKHDVQVPNKTSEFFPYGAMGLWTGLIYAFYAFGGIEVMGLMAVHLKKPEEASKSGKLMLATLAIIYIISIGLALLLVPLDMFTEQDSPFITSLKGYNLKIILDIFNGIFIIAGFSTLVASLFAVTTLLCTMADDGDAPKCFTLKEGKKICWPALGLTFAGLVLSIILSLVLPKNIYEHMTTAAGLMLLYTWLFILFSSKKLTDPEGMGKTQIYLAMILIAAAVSGTLFEKSSRPGFFVSIGFLVIIAIVTMIYQKKQGHKDRPASS
;
A
#
# COMPACT_ATOMS: atom_id res chain seq x y z
N MET A 1 46.02 14.64 -8.87
CA MET A 1 45.12 15.66 -9.46
C MET A 1 43.88 15.01 -10.12
N ILE A 2 43.29 13.97 -9.51
CA ILE A 2 42.11 13.23 -10.01
C ILE A 2 41.02 13.25 -8.91
N MET A 3 40.74 14.44 -8.39
CA MET A 3 39.79 14.65 -7.28
C MET A 3 38.80 15.78 -7.57
N SER A 4 38.55 16.12 -8.84
CA SER A 4 37.65 17.22 -9.22
C SER A 4 36.64 16.89 -10.33
N GLN A 5 36.19 15.63 -10.46
CA GLN A 5 35.18 15.27 -11.47
C GLN A 5 33.94 14.51 -10.95
N THR A 6 33.77 14.28 -9.65
CA THR A 6 32.50 13.78 -9.06
C THR A 6 31.50 14.90 -8.76
N LYS A 7 31.35 15.84 -9.70
CA LYS A 7 30.29 16.85 -9.70
C LYS A 7 29.76 17.02 -11.12
N LYS A 8 29.35 15.92 -11.75
CA LYS A 8 28.63 15.94 -13.03
C LYS A 8 27.44 14.98 -12.98
N ASP A 9 26.30 15.57 -13.29
CA ASP A 9 25.00 14.99 -13.61
C ASP A 9 24.17 14.42 -12.44
N GLN A 10 23.62 15.35 -11.65
CA GLN A 10 22.19 15.27 -11.32
C GLN A 10 21.45 15.19 -12.65
N GLN A 11 21.17 13.97 -13.10
CA GLN A 11 20.36 13.68 -14.27
C GLN A 11 19.05 14.47 -14.12
N LYS A 12 18.85 15.51 -14.93
CA LYS A 12 17.60 16.29 -14.94
C LYS A 12 16.46 15.30 -15.05
N GLY A 13 15.58 15.27 -14.05
CA GLY A 13 14.44 14.38 -14.06
C GLY A 13 13.61 14.59 -15.33
N ASN A 14 13.17 13.51 -15.96
CA ASN A 14 12.39 13.57 -17.21
C ASN A 14 10.89 13.39 -16.98
N LEU A 15 10.46 13.16 -15.74
CA LEU A 15 9.07 12.88 -15.40
C LEU A 15 8.27 14.18 -15.19
N ALA A 16 7.13 14.31 -15.86
CA ALA A 16 6.20 15.41 -15.59
C ALA A 16 5.34 15.13 -14.36
N TRP A 17 4.90 16.18 -13.64
CA TRP A 17 4.12 16.03 -12.40
C TRP A 17 2.81 15.24 -12.59
N TRP A 18 2.14 15.38 -13.74
CA TRP A 18 0.90 14.66 -14.04
C TRP A 18 1.16 13.18 -14.36
N GLN A 19 2.32 12.84 -14.94
CA GLN A 19 2.72 11.45 -15.15
C GLN A 19 2.97 10.77 -13.81
N LEU A 20 3.64 11.47 -12.87
CA LEU A 20 3.81 10.98 -11.51
C LEU A 20 2.44 10.75 -10.83
N SER A 21 1.44 11.61 -11.08
CA SER A 21 0.08 11.41 -10.54
C SER A 21 -0.55 10.14 -11.09
N LEU A 22 -0.46 9.90 -12.40
CA LEU A 22 -1.01 8.70 -13.04
C LEU A 22 -0.32 7.42 -12.56
N ILE A 23 1.01 7.44 -12.42
CA ILE A 23 1.78 6.34 -11.83
C ILE A 23 1.29 6.08 -10.41
N GLY A 24 1.16 7.13 -9.59
CA GLY A 24 0.67 7.02 -8.23
C GLY A 24 -0.75 6.43 -8.14
N ILE A 25 -1.67 6.86 -9.01
CA ILE A 25 -3.03 6.26 -9.13
C ILE A 25 -2.91 4.76 -9.44
N GLY A 26 -2.07 4.40 -10.42
CA GLY A 26 -1.84 3.01 -10.82
C GLY A 26 -1.31 2.12 -9.71
N CYS A 27 -0.31 2.61 -8.97
CA CYS A 27 0.31 1.89 -7.87
C CYS A 27 -0.58 1.79 -6.63
N THR A 28 -1.46 2.78 -6.40
CA THR A 28 -2.35 2.80 -5.23
C THR A 28 -3.60 1.93 -5.46
N ILE A 29 -4.13 1.90 -6.68
CA ILE A 29 -5.29 1.04 -7.00
C ILE A 29 -4.82 -0.41 -7.13
N GLY A 30 -5.21 -1.23 -6.16
CA GLY A 30 -4.96 -2.68 -6.14
C GLY A 30 -6.00 -3.43 -5.32
N THR A 31 -5.68 -4.65 -4.89
CA THR A 31 -6.62 -5.44 -4.07
C THR A 31 -6.91 -4.83 -2.71
N GLY A 32 -6.03 -3.97 -2.19
CA GLY A 32 -6.30 -3.19 -0.97
C GLY A 32 -7.54 -2.31 -1.09
N PHE A 33 -7.85 -1.83 -2.29
CA PHE A 33 -9.12 -1.19 -2.57
C PHE A 33 -10.19 -2.22 -2.99
N PHE A 34 -9.93 -3.06 -3.99
CA PHE A 34 -10.98 -3.93 -4.56
C PHE A 34 -11.50 -5.02 -3.62
N LEU A 35 -10.66 -5.56 -2.73
CA LEU A 35 -11.06 -6.55 -1.73
C LEU A 35 -10.98 -5.98 -0.31
N GLY A 36 -9.95 -5.16 -0.02
CA GLY A 36 -9.76 -4.57 1.32
C GLY A 36 -10.88 -3.62 1.73
N SER A 37 -11.54 -2.93 0.78
CA SER A 37 -12.73 -2.14 1.08
C SER A 37 -13.90 -2.99 1.59
N SER A 38 -13.99 -4.28 1.20
CA SER A 38 -15.02 -5.18 1.73
C SER A 38 -14.85 -5.40 3.23
N ILE A 39 -13.61 -5.59 3.71
CA ILE A 39 -13.34 -5.69 5.15
C ILE A 39 -13.77 -4.40 5.84
N ALA A 40 -13.41 -3.23 5.27
CA ALA A 40 -13.81 -1.94 5.82
C ALA A 40 -15.34 -1.78 5.88
N ILE A 41 -16.07 -2.23 4.85
CA ILE A 41 -17.55 -2.23 4.81
C ILE A 41 -18.12 -3.14 5.89
N VAL A 42 -17.61 -4.37 6.01
CA VAL A 42 -18.08 -5.34 7.02
C VAL A 42 -17.89 -4.80 8.45
N LYS A 43 -16.77 -4.10 8.72
CA LYS A 43 -16.50 -3.52 10.05
C LYS A 43 -17.24 -2.22 10.32
N SER A 44 -17.44 -1.37 9.32
CA SER A 44 -17.94 0.01 9.51
C SER A 44 -19.39 0.23 9.06
N GLY A 45 -19.95 -0.66 8.25
CA GLY A 45 -21.19 -0.42 7.52
C GLY A 45 -21.09 0.85 6.66
N PHE A 46 -22.15 1.68 6.64
CA PHE A 46 -22.14 2.95 5.89
C PHE A 46 -21.10 3.96 6.37
N SER A 47 -20.68 3.90 7.64
CA SER A 47 -19.61 4.77 8.17
C SER A 47 -18.25 4.53 7.51
N VAL A 48 -18.09 3.48 6.70
CA VAL A 48 -16.89 3.25 5.86
C VAL A 48 -16.57 4.43 4.94
N LEU A 49 -17.59 5.17 4.46
CA LEU A 49 -17.37 6.35 3.63
C LEU A 49 -16.58 7.43 4.38
N LEU A 50 -16.88 7.58 5.68
CA LEU A 50 -16.13 8.46 6.56
C LEU A 50 -14.73 7.88 6.86
N SER A 51 -14.59 6.57 7.04
CA SER A 51 -13.26 5.94 7.17
C SER A 51 -12.37 6.25 5.97
N PHE A 52 -12.88 6.12 4.74
CA PHE A 52 -12.14 6.42 3.51
C PHE A 52 -11.83 7.92 3.36
N LEU A 53 -12.75 8.80 3.74
CA LEU A 53 -12.48 10.24 3.76
C LEU A 53 -11.36 10.60 4.75
N ILE A 54 -11.42 10.05 5.97
CA ILE A 54 -10.38 10.24 7.00
C ILE A 54 -9.04 9.67 6.52
N GLY A 55 -9.06 8.47 5.94
CA GLY A 55 -7.87 7.83 5.36
C GLY A 55 -7.24 8.68 4.25
N ALA A 56 -8.05 9.24 3.35
CA ALA A 56 -7.59 10.14 2.29
C ALA A 56 -6.92 11.40 2.85
N ILE A 57 -7.55 12.05 3.84
CA ILE A 57 -7.01 13.27 4.47
C ILE A 57 -5.70 12.97 5.21
N GLY A 58 -5.65 11.90 6.00
CA GLY A 58 -4.45 11.50 6.73
C GLY A 58 -3.30 11.17 5.78
N THR A 59 -3.58 10.39 4.73
CA THR A 59 -2.59 10.04 3.70
C THR A 59 -2.09 11.28 2.96
N TYR A 60 -2.99 12.21 2.64
CA TYR A 60 -2.62 13.49 2.02
C TYR A 60 -1.66 14.29 2.88
N PHE A 61 -1.90 14.39 4.19
CA PHE A 61 -0.97 15.06 5.08
C PHE A 61 0.40 14.39 5.12
N VAL A 62 0.47 13.05 5.15
CA VAL A 62 1.75 12.33 5.08
C VAL A 62 2.48 12.61 3.77
N PHE A 63 1.78 12.48 2.64
CA PHE A 63 2.38 12.68 1.33
C PHE A 63 2.86 14.12 1.14
N GLU A 64 2.10 15.12 1.60
CA GLU A 64 2.50 16.52 1.53
C GLU A 64 3.84 16.76 2.25
N GLN A 65 4.06 16.11 3.39
CA GLN A 65 5.34 16.19 4.11
C GLN A 65 6.47 15.46 3.38
N LEU A 66 6.18 14.29 2.80
CA LEU A 66 7.15 13.56 1.98
C LEU A 66 7.56 14.34 0.73
N ALA A 67 6.60 15.00 0.08
CA ALA A 67 6.83 15.84 -1.09
C ALA A 67 7.70 17.05 -0.74
N LYS A 68 7.45 17.72 0.39
CA LYS A 68 8.27 18.84 0.87
C LYS A 68 9.71 18.42 1.16
N LEU A 69 9.91 17.28 1.83
CA LEU A 69 11.23 16.71 2.07
C LEU A 69 11.96 16.42 0.74
N SER A 70 11.25 15.79 -0.20
CA SER A 70 11.80 15.42 -1.50
C SER A 70 12.12 16.61 -2.39
N ALA A 71 11.32 17.69 -2.32
CA ALA A 71 11.61 18.93 -3.01
C ALA A 71 12.83 19.64 -2.43
N LYS A 72 12.95 19.69 -1.09
CA LYS A 72 14.07 20.36 -0.40
C LYS A 72 15.38 19.61 -0.58
N GLN A 73 15.34 18.28 -0.54
CA GLN A 73 16.54 17.44 -0.62
C GLN A 73 16.23 16.11 -1.33
N PRO A 74 16.30 16.07 -2.67
CA PRO A 74 16.03 14.84 -3.43
C PRO A 74 17.07 13.76 -3.11
N GLU A 75 16.67 12.74 -2.36
CA GLU A 75 17.52 11.60 -1.98
C GLU A 75 16.99 10.30 -2.58
N LYS A 76 17.88 9.48 -3.16
CA LYS A 76 17.49 8.19 -3.76
C LYS A 76 16.81 7.23 -2.77
N GLY A 77 17.25 7.24 -1.51
CA GLY A 77 16.64 6.45 -0.43
C GLY A 77 15.35 7.05 0.16
N SER A 78 14.90 8.21 -0.34
CA SER A 78 13.69 8.94 0.06
C SER A 78 13.48 8.93 1.59
N PHE A 79 12.36 8.40 2.08
CA PHE A 79 11.99 8.36 3.50
C PHE A 79 12.98 7.62 4.41
N CYS A 80 13.74 6.63 3.91
CA CYS A 80 14.80 5.98 4.69
C CYS A 80 15.98 6.93 4.88
N ALA A 81 16.36 7.65 3.82
CA ALA A 81 17.42 8.66 3.88
C ALA A 81 17.02 9.85 4.77
N TYR A 82 15.76 10.30 4.72
CA TYR A 82 15.26 11.36 5.60
C TYR A 82 15.27 10.93 7.07
N ALA A 83 14.84 9.71 7.38
CA ALA A 83 14.91 9.17 8.74
C ALA A 83 16.35 9.10 9.26
N ARG A 84 17.29 8.66 8.41
CA ARG A 84 18.72 8.64 8.73
C ARG A 84 19.27 10.03 9.05
N LYS A 85 18.93 11.04 8.24
CA LYS A 85 19.39 12.42 8.48
C LYS A 85 18.77 13.04 9.72
N ALA A 86 17.49 12.75 9.97
CA ALA A 86 16.79 13.27 11.12
C ALA A 86 17.31 12.66 12.43
N PHE A 87 17.45 11.34 12.53
CA PHE A 87 17.67 10.67 13.82
C PHE A 87 18.92 9.79 13.87
N GLY A 88 19.70 9.73 12.79
CA GLY A 88 20.90 8.92 12.69
C GLY A 88 20.65 7.56 12.03
N ARG A 89 21.73 6.79 11.86
CA ARG A 89 21.75 5.53 11.09
C ARG A 89 20.67 4.51 11.50
N TRP A 90 20.38 4.43 12.79
CA TRP A 90 19.39 3.49 13.32
C TRP A 90 17.98 3.73 12.79
N ALA A 91 17.60 5.00 12.59
CA ALA A 91 16.27 5.34 12.11
C ALA A 91 16.15 5.04 10.61
N GLY A 92 17.21 5.29 9.84
CA GLY A 92 17.27 4.86 8.44
C GLY A 92 17.17 3.34 8.29
N PHE A 93 17.99 2.60 9.04
CA PHE A 93 17.96 1.13 9.07
C PHE A 93 16.58 0.61 9.45
N SER A 94 16.05 1.02 10.61
CA SER A 94 14.76 0.54 11.09
C SER A 94 13.62 0.87 10.12
N ASN A 95 13.58 2.09 9.58
CA ASN A 95 12.52 2.47 8.64
C ASN A 95 12.57 1.65 7.35
N GLY A 96 13.78 1.38 6.83
CA GLY A 96 13.97 0.52 5.66
C GLY A 96 13.45 -0.90 5.87
N TRP A 97 13.76 -1.52 7.01
CA TRP A 97 13.26 -2.86 7.33
C TRP A 97 11.77 -2.90 7.68
N VAL A 98 11.22 -1.83 8.27
CA VAL A 98 9.77 -1.69 8.49
C VAL A 98 9.04 -1.64 7.15
N TYR A 99 9.50 -0.79 6.22
CA TYR A 99 8.90 -0.69 4.89
C TYR A 99 9.07 -2.00 4.09
N TRP A 100 10.25 -2.61 4.12
CA TRP A 100 10.49 -3.90 3.47
C TRP A 100 9.52 -4.99 3.99
N SER A 101 9.34 -5.05 5.31
CA SER A 101 8.42 -6.01 5.93
C SER A 101 6.96 -5.71 5.58
N SER A 102 6.59 -4.43 5.52
CA SER A 102 5.27 -4.00 5.05
C SER A 102 5.01 -4.52 3.63
N GLU A 103 5.91 -4.26 2.69
CA GLU A 103 5.76 -4.69 1.30
C GLU A 103 5.74 -6.21 1.13
N MET A 104 6.46 -6.97 1.97
CA MET A 104 6.35 -8.44 1.99
C MET A 104 4.95 -8.91 2.44
N LEU A 105 4.38 -8.26 3.47
CA LEU A 105 3.03 -8.55 3.94
C LEU A 105 1.97 -8.12 2.91
N ILE A 106 2.16 -6.99 2.24
CA ILE A 106 1.35 -6.55 1.09
C ILE A 106 1.41 -7.61 0.00
N THR A 107 2.59 -8.04 -0.39
CA THR A 107 2.78 -9.05 -1.44
C THR A 107 1.99 -10.33 -1.14
N GLY A 108 2.02 -10.80 0.11
CA GLY A 108 1.24 -11.98 0.50
C GLY A 108 -0.28 -11.76 0.58
N SER A 109 -0.73 -10.57 1.01
CA SER A 109 -2.16 -10.23 0.96
C SER A 109 -2.67 -10.12 -0.48
N GLN A 110 -1.85 -9.58 -1.40
CA GLN A 110 -2.15 -9.55 -2.84
C GLN A 110 -2.30 -10.95 -3.42
N LEU A 111 -1.35 -11.86 -3.14
CA LEU A 111 -1.43 -13.26 -3.57
C LEU A 111 -2.71 -13.93 -3.09
N THR A 112 -3.07 -13.69 -1.83
CA THR A 112 -4.30 -14.21 -1.24
C THR A 112 -5.53 -13.66 -1.98
N ALA A 113 -5.60 -12.35 -2.19
CA ALA A 113 -6.71 -11.69 -2.85
C ALA A 113 -6.93 -12.14 -4.30
N ILE A 114 -5.87 -12.14 -5.12
CA ILE A 114 -6.00 -12.59 -6.52
C ILE A 114 -6.32 -14.09 -6.60
N SER A 115 -5.87 -14.89 -5.63
CA SER A 115 -6.27 -16.30 -5.53
C SER A 115 -7.75 -16.44 -5.18
N LEU A 116 -8.28 -15.62 -4.27
CA LEU A 116 -9.71 -15.59 -3.95
C LEU A 116 -10.55 -15.22 -5.18
N PHE A 117 -10.13 -14.22 -5.96
CA PHE A 117 -10.80 -13.89 -7.21
C PHE A 117 -10.75 -15.04 -8.22
N THR A 118 -9.61 -15.73 -8.39
CA THR A 118 -9.52 -16.85 -9.34
C THR A 118 -10.41 -18.04 -8.97
N LYS A 119 -10.70 -18.23 -7.68
CA LYS A 119 -11.64 -19.25 -7.22
C LYS A 119 -13.08 -19.04 -7.68
N HIS A 120 -13.43 -17.84 -8.17
CA HIS A 120 -14.72 -17.59 -8.82
C HIS A 120 -14.94 -18.55 -10.01
N TRP A 121 -13.91 -18.82 -10.82
CA TRP A 121 -14.00 -19.79 -11.92
C TRP A 121 -13.62 -21.22 -11.51
N PHE A 122 -12.73 -21.36 -10.53
CA PHE A 122 -12.16 -22.65 -10.13
C PHE A 122 -12.32 -22.90 -8.62
N PRO A 123 -13.56 -23.05 -8.12
CA PRO A 123 -13.84 -23.08 -6.67
C PRO A 123 -13.24 -24.29 -5.95
N GLN A 124 -13.03 -25.39 -6.69
CA GLN A 124 -12.48 -26.65 -6.16
C GLN A 124 -10.96 -26.60 -5.97
N VAL A 125 -10.27 -25.65 -6.63
CA VAL A 125 -8.80 -25.57 -6.54
C VAL A 125 -8.40 -24.88 -5.23
N PRO A 126 -7.45 -25.45 -4.46
CA PRO A 126 -6.97 -24.83 -3.24
C PRO A 126 -6.31 -23.47 -3.47
N LEU A 127 -6.49 -22.54 -2.53
CA LEU A 127 -5.97 -21.17 -2.62
C LEU A 127 -4.45 -21.11 -2.83
N TRP A 128 -3.70 -21.98 -2.14
CA TRP A 128 -2.24 -22.02 -2.18
C TRP A 128 -1.69 -22.34 -3.58
N VAL A 129 -2.45 -23.08 -4.41
CA VAL A 129 -2.05 -23.43 -5.78
C VAL A 129 -2.00 -22.16 -6.61
N PHE A 130 -3.06 -21.35 -6.58
CA PHE A 130 -3.11 -20.07 -7.27
C PHE A 130 -2.05 -19.11 -6.74
N ALA A 131 -1.91 -19.01 -5.41
CA ALA A 131 -0.89 -18.14 -4.80
C ALA A 131 0.53 -18.52 -5.28
N SER A 132 0.82 -19.82 -5.40
CA SER A 132 2.10 -20.32 -5.92
C SER A 132 2.30 -19.97 -7.39
N ILE A 133 1.27 -20.13 -8.22
CA ILE A 133 1.32 -19.77 -9.65
C ILE A 133 1.61 -18.28 -9.80
N TYR A 134 0.87 -17.41 -9.11
CA TYR A 134 1.07 -15.97 -9.19
C TYR A 134 2.41 -15.53 -8.60
N ALA A 135 2.90 -16.18 -7.54
CA ALA A 135 4.24 -15.92 -7.00
C ALA A 135 5.32 -16.20 -8.05
N VAL A 136 5.26 -17.35 -8.73
CA VAL A 136 6.20 -17.70 -9.80
C VAL A 136 6.10 -16.71 -10.96
N LEU A 137 4.88 -16.38 -11.42
CA LEU A 137 4.67 -15.41 -12.50
C LEU A 137 5.21 -14.02 -12.12
N GLY A 138 4.99 -13.56 -10.90
CA GLY A 138 5.48 -12.28 -10.40
C GLY A 138 7.01 -12.22 -10.43
N LEU A 139 7.67 -13.29 -9.97
CA LEU A 139 9.14 -13.41 -10.03
C LEU A 139 9.65 -13.45 -11.48
N LEU A 140 8.92 -14.11 -12.39
CA LEU A 140 9.30 -14.14 -13.80
C LEU A 140 9.30 -12.74 -14.43
N ILE A 141 8.34 -11.89 -14.05
CA ILE A 141 8.26 -10.51 -14.56
C ILE A 141 9.43 -9.66 -14.09
N ILE A 142 9.99 -9.92 -12.90
CA ILE A 142 11.19 -9.20 -12.42
C ILE A 142 12.35 -9.37 -13.41
N PHE A 143 12.46 -10.52 -14.10
CA PHE A 143 13.50 -10.74 -15.10
C PHE A 143 13.36 -9.87 -16.36
N THR A 144 12.16 -9.35 -16.64
CA THR A 144 11.92 -8.45 -17.80
C THR A 144 12.50 -7.04 -17.58
N GLY A 145 12.78 -6.67 -16.32
CA GLY A 145 13.42 -5.42 -15.95
C GLY A 145 12.45 -4.24 -15.73
N LEU A 146 12.93 -3.24 -14.97
CA LEU A 146 12.13 -2.11 -14.49
C LEU A 146 11.49 -1.28 -15.61
N SER A 147 12.19 -1.08 -16.73
CA SER A 147 11.66 -0.26 -17.83
C SER A 147 10.45 -0.87 -18.54
N VAL A 148 10.35 -2.20 -18.56
CA VAL A 148 9.20 -2.90 -19.13
C VAL A 148 8.02 -2.79 -18.15
N PHE A 149 8.31 -3.02 -16.87
CA PHE A 149 7.33 -2.86 -15.79
C PHE A 149 6.69 -1.46 -15.80
N GLU A 150 7.47 -0.38 -15.83
CA GLU A 150 6.95 1.00 -15.83
C GLU A 150 6.00 1.29 -17.01
N LYS A 151 6.34 0.78 -18.21
CA LYS A 151 5.49 0.95 -19.39
C LYS A 151 4.19 0.17 -19.26
N THR A 152 4.26 -1.06 -18.78
CA THR A 152 3.10 -1.93 -18.58
C THR A 152 2.20 -1.37 -17.47
N GLU A 153 2.77 -0.90 -16.37
CA GLU A 153 2.03 -0.38 -15.22
C GLU A 153 1.15 0.81 -15.59
N ASN A 154 1.63 1.71 -16.46
CA ASN A 154 0.82 2.82 -16.96
C ASN A 154 -0.45 2.35 -17.70
N VAL A 155 -0.34 1.29 -18.51
CA VAL A 155 -1.50 0.70 -19.21
C VAL A 155 -2.43 0.02 -18.21
N LEU A 156 -1.87 -0.73 -17.26
CA LEU A 156 -2.66 -1.40 -16.22
C LEU A 156 -3.39 -0.38 -15.34
N ALA A 157 -2.77 0.75 -15.00
CA ALA A 157 -3.40 1.83 -14.25
C ALA A 157 -4.68 2.36 -14.93
N VAL A 158 -4.64 2.52 -16.26
CA VAL A 158 -5.80 2.92 -17.06
C VAL A 158 -6.89 1.85 -16.99
N ILE A 159 -6.55 0.57 -17.17
CA ILE A 159 -7.52 -0.55 -17.11
C ILE A 159 -8.18 -0.61 -15.72
N LYS A 160 -7.39 -0.54 -14.64
CA LYS A 160 -7.90 -0.56 -13.26
C LYS A 160 -8.85 0.61 -12.98
N THR A 161 -8.47 1.80 -13.42
CA THR A 161 -9.27 3.02 -13.22
C THR A 161 -10.55 2.96 -14.05
N ALA A 162 -10.46 2.51 -15.31
CA ALA A 162 -11.62 2.32 -16.18
C ALA A 162 -12.63 1.32 -15.60
N ALA A 163 -12.18 0.27 -14.90
CA ALA A 163 -13.09 -0.65 -14.21
C ALA A 163 -13.90 0.02 -13.10
N ILE A 164 -13.28 0.92 -12.31
CA ILE A 164 -14.01 1.69 -11.29
C ILE A 164 -15.06 2.59 -11.96
N PHE A 165 -14.70 3.28 -13.05
CA PHE A 165 -15.66 4.10 -13.80
C PHE A 165 -16.80 3.26 -14.41
N MET A 166 -16.47 2.09 -14.98
CA MET A 166 -17.47 1.15 -15.50
C MET A 166 -18.43 0.71 -14.40
N PHE A 167 -17.91 0.36 -13.21
CA PHE A 167 -18.74 0.04 -12.06
C PHE A 167 -19.67 1.20 -11.68
N ILE A 168 -19.15 2.42 -11.58
CA ILE A 168 -19.94 3.62 -11.23
C ILE A 168 -21.10 3.80 -12.21
N VAL A 169 -20.84 3.72 -13.51
CA VAL A 169 -21.88 3.85 -14.55
C VAL A 169 -22.93 2.74 -14.39
N ILE A 170 -22.50 1.49 -14.25
CA ILE A 170 -23.43 0.35 -14.10
C ILE A 170 -24.27 0.48 -12.83
N ALA A 171 -23.66 0.88 -11.72
CA ALA A 171 -24.36 1.07 -10.46
C ALA A 171 -25.39 2.21 -10.53
N ILE A 172 -25.09 3.31 -11.22
CA ILE A 172 -26.07 4.38 -11.47
C ILE A 172 -27.22 3.86 -12.34
N LEU A 173 -26.93 3.12 -13.41
CA LEU A 173 -27.97 2.52 -14.26
C LEU A 173 -28.86 1.54 -13.47
N ALA A 174 -28.27 0.79 -12.52
CA ALA A 174 -28.99 -0.10 -11.62
C ALA A 174 -29.92 0.69 -10.69
N LEU A 175 -29.44 1.78 -10.08
CA LEU A 175 -30.25 2.65 -9.21
C LEU A 175 -31.38 3.35 -9.97
N CYS A 176 -31.18 3.69 -11.25
CA CYS A 176 -32.22 4.26 -12.10
C CYS A 176 -33.26 3.22 -12.58
N GLY A 177 -33.12 1.94 -12.22
CA GLY A 177 -34.04 0.87 -12.64
C GLY A 177 -33.93 0.50 -14.12
N ILE A 178 -32.84 0.90 -14.80
CA ILE A 178 -32.62 0.60 -16.24
C ILE A 178 -32.17 -0.85 -16.43
N LEU A 179 -31.44 -1.40 -15.45
CA LEU A 179 -30.94 -2.77 -15.51
C LEU A 179 -31.98 -3.76 -15.01
N SER A 180 -32.11 -4.88 -15.72
CA SER A 180 -32.97 -5.99 -15.31
C SER A 180 -32.31 -6.82 -14.21
N GLY A 181 -33.11 -7.24 -13.24
CA GLY A 181 -32.65 -7.88 -12.01
C GLY A 181 -32.56 -6.87 -10.85
N GLY A 182 -31.78 -7.21 -9.82
CA GLY A 182 -31.82 -6.50 -8.54
C GLY A 182 -32.98 -7.02 -7.69
N LYS A 183 -32.66 -7.61 -6.54
CA LYS A 183 -33.64 -8.22 -5.62
C LYS A 183 -33.86 -7.38 -4.36
N HIS A 184 -33.20 -6.24 -4.27
CA HIS A 184 -33.14 -5.42 -3.07
C HIS A 184 -33.54 -4.00 -3.40
N ASP A 185 -34.27 -3.39 -2.47
CA ASP A 185 -34.57 -1.96 -2.52
C ASP A 185 -33.29 -1.14 -2.32
N VAL A 186 -33.33 0.13 -2.72
CA VAL A 186 -32.21 1.05 -2.52
C VAL A 186 -31.98 1.27 -1.03
N GLN A 187 -30.75 1.01 -0.59
CA GLN A 187 -30.36 1.06 0.82
C GLN A 187 -29.93 2.47 1.22
N VAL A 188 -30.87 3.39 1.42
CA VAL A 188 -30.53 4.74 1.93
C VAL A 188 -30.63 4.75 3.46
N PRO A 189 -29.51 5.00 4.19
CA PRO A 189 -29.57 5.11 5.65
C PRO A 189 -30.34 6.39 6.03
N ASN A 190 -31.46 6.22 6.72
CA ASN A 190 -32.35 7.31 7.13
C ASN A 190 -32.15 7.70 8.61
N LYS A 191 -31.42 6.89 9.36
CA LYS A 191 -31.12 7.12 10.78
C LYS A 191 -29.62 7.06 11.03
N THR A 192 -29.17 7.78 12.05
CA THR A 192 -27.77 7.69 12.53
C THR A 192 -27.38 6.26 12.88
N SER A 193 -28.30 5.46 13.42
CA SER A 193 -28.07 4.04 13.73
C SER A 193 -27.87 3.17 12.49
N GLU A 194 -28.42 3.55 11.33
CA GLU A 194 -28.23 2.84 10.06
C GLU A 194 -26.93 3.27 9.37
N PHE A 195 -26.54 4.54 9.54
CA PHE A 195 -25.25 5.04 9.07
C PHE A 195 -24.07 4.50 9.91
N PHE A 196 -24.28 4.39 11.23
CA PHE A 196 -23.34 3.82 12.21
C PHE A 196 -23.91 2.53 12.83
N PRO A 197 -24.08 1.43 12.07
CA PRO A 197 -24.70 0.20 12.56
C PRO A 197 -23.91 -0.44 13.70
N TYR A 198 -22.59 -0.20 13.76
CA TYR A 198 -21.68 -0.67 14.80
C TYR A 198 -21.17 0.48 15.69
N GLY A 199 -21.87 1.62 15.68
CA GLY A 199 -21.48 2.84 16.38
C GLY A 199 -20.13 3.40 15.94
N ALA A 200 -19.52 4.22 16.79
CA ALA A 200 -18.18 4.77 16.53
C ALA A 200 -17.08 3.70 16.53
N MET A 201 -17.32 2.53 17.15
CA MET A 201 -16.37 1.43 17.18
C MET A 201 -16.15 0.81 15.79
N GLY A 202 -17.22 0.66 15.00
CA GLY A 202 -17.10 0.20 13.62
C GLY A 202 -16.21 1.13 12.78
N LEU A 203 -16.52 2.43 12.79
CA LEU A 203 -15.70 3.44 12.13
C LEU A 203 -14.23 3.34 12.54
N TRP A 204 -13.95 3.25 13.85
CA TRP A 204 -12.61 3.24 14.41
C TRP A 204 -11.81 2.00 14.00
N THR A 205 -12.41 0.81 14.08
CA THR A 205 -11.78 -0.46 13.71
C THR A 205 -11.58 -0.59 12.19
N GLY A 206 -12.44 0.05 11.39
CA GLY A 206 -12.32 0.10 9.93
C GLY A 206 -11.27 1.08 9.37
N LEU A 207 -10.77 2.03 10.19
CA LEU A 207 -9.82 3.05 9.73
C LEU A 207 -8.55 2.46 9.11
N ILE A 208 -8.03 1.36 9.67
CA ILE A 208 -6.79 0.74 9.16
C ILE A 208 -6.92 0.30 7.71
N TYR A 209 -8.09 -0.21 7.31
CA TYR A 209 -8.34 -0.70 5.96
C TYR A 209 -8.51 0.45 4.97
N ALA A 210 -9.10 1.56 5.42
CA ALA A 210 -9.14 2.79 4.63
C ALA A 210 -7.73 3.34 4.38
N PHE A 211 -6.89 3.43 5.42
CA PHE A 211 -5.49 3.83 5.26
C PHE A 211 -4.71 2.90 4.34
N TYR A 212 -4.88 1.59 4.50
CA TYR A 212 -4.25 0.59 3.65
C TYR A 212 -4.63 0.75 2.16
N ALA A 213 -5.88 1.10 1.86
CA ALA A 213 -6.34 1.32 0.49
C ALA A 213 -5.68 2.52 -0.21
N PHE A 214 -5.06 3.44 0.54
CA PHE A 214 -4.26 4.55 0.01
C PHE A 214 -2.74 4.30 0.10
N GLY A 215 -2.31 3.09 0.47
CA GLY A 215 -0.90 2.70 0.41
C GLY A 215 -0.37 2.74 -1.03
N GLY A 216 0.91 3.11 -1.20
CA GLY A 216 1.53 3.32 -2.51
C GLY A 216 2.10 4.73 -2.71
N ILE A 217 1.80 5.66 -1.80
CA ILE A 217 2.36 7.02 -1.81
C ILE A 217 3.89 7.07 -1.63
N GLU A 218 4.47 6.01 -1.08
CA GLU A 218 5.90 5.81 -0.87
C GLU A 218 6.62 5.61 -2.20
N VAL A 219 5.98 4.90 -3.13
CA VAL A 219 6.48 4.71 -4.50
C VAL A 219 6.58 6.07 -5.17
N MET A 220 5.59 6.95 -5.01
CA MET A 220 5.70 8.33 -5.49
C MET A 220 6.83 9.10 -4.80
N GLY A 221 7.05 8.90 -3.51
CA GLY A 221 8.17 9.51 -2.78
C GLY A 221 9.53 9.06 -3.29
N LEU A 222 9.65 7.81 -3.76
CA LEU A 222 10.84 7.29 -4.43
C LEU A 222 10.98 7.85 -5.84
N MET A 223 9.88 8.03 -6.56
CA MET A 223 9.86 8.54 -7.95
C MET A 223 9.97 10.07 -8.05
N ALA A 224 9.69 10.81 -6.97
CA ALA A 224 9.73 12.27 -6.96
C ALA A 224 11.10 12.84 -7.33
N VAL A 225 12.19 12.11 -7.06
CA VAL A 225 13.56 12.50 -7.45
C VAL A 225 13.77 12.55 -8.97
N HIS A 226 12.89 11.90 -9.74
CA HIS A 226 12.93 11.87 -11.20
C HIS A 226 12.04 12.94 -11.87
N LEU A 227 11.38 13.78 -11.08
CA LEU A 227 10.59 14.90 -11.61
C LEU A 227 11.47 15.94 -12.29
N LYS A 228 10.94 16.53 -13.37
CA LYS A 228 11.51 17.73 -14.01
C LYS A 228 11.66 18.89 -13.03
N LYS A 229 10.70 19.02 -12.12
CA LYS A 229 10.62 20.03 -11.06
C LYS A 229 10.20 19.36 -9.76
N PRO A 230 11.14 19.09 -8.82
CA PRO A 230 10.85 18.42 -7.56
C PRO A 230 9.75 19.10 -6.73
N GLU A 231 9.60 20.43 -6.86
CA GLU A 231 8.61 21.24 -6.14
C GLU A 231 7.17 20.90 -6.58
N GLU A 232 6.99 20.35 -7.78
CA GLU A 232 5.68 19.94 -8.30
C GLU A 232 5.22 18.59 -7.73
N ALA A 233 6.01 17.91 -6.91
CA ALA A 233 5.62 16.66 -6.25
C ALA A 233 4.33 16.81 -5.42
N SER A 234 4.19 17.91 -4.66
CA SER A 234 2.97 18.20 -3.88
C SER A 234 1.74 18.34 -4.79
N LYS A 235 1.89 19.04 -5.92
CA LYS A 235 0.83 19.20 -6.92
C LYS A 235 0.39 17.84 -7.48
N SER A 236 1.36 16.96 -7.74
CA SER A 236 1.11 15.61 -8.22
C SER A 236 0.30 14.77 -7.23
N GLY A 237 0.68 14.78 -5.95
CA GLY A 237 -0.04 14.06 -4.91
C GLY A 237 -1.44 14.60 -4.62
N LYS A 238 -1.64 15.92 -4.66
CA LYS A 238 -2.96 16.54 -4.52
C LYS A 238 -3.93 15.99 -5.56
N LEU A 239 -3.53 15.99 -6.83
CA LEU A 239 -4.36 15.47 -7.91
C LEU A 239 -4.64 13.98 -7.73
N MET A 240 -3.60 13.18 -7.45
CA MET A 240 -3.76 11.74 -7.23
C MET A 240 -4.74 11.45 -6.09
N LEU A 241 -4.47 11.96 -4.88
CA LEU A 241 -5.24 11.60 -3.69
C LEU A 241 -6.66 12.14 -3.74
N ALA A 242 -6.88 13.34 -4.31
CA ALA A 242 -8.23 13.84 -4.55
C ALA A 242 -9.01 12.93 -5.52
N THR A 243 -8.36 12.51 -6.61
CA THR A 243 -8.96 11.60 -7.59
C THR A 243 -9.32 10.27 -6.94
N LEU A 244 -8.38 9.64 -6.22
CA LEU A 244 -8.59 8.38 -5.51
C LEU A 244 -9.71 8.49 -4.47
N ALA A 245 -9.71 9.54 -3.65
CA ALA A 245 -10.73 9.76 -2.63
C ALA A 245 -12.14 9.86 -3.24
N ILE A 246 -12.28 10.66 -4.31
CA ILE A 246 -13.56 10.84 -5.00
C ILE A 246 -14.04 9.51 -5.58
N ILE A 247 -13.21 8.80 -6.35
CA ILE A 247 -13.64 7.56 -7.00
C ILE A 247 -13.91 6.45 -5.96
N TYR A 248 -13.13 6.38 -4.88
CA TYR A 248 -13.33 5.38 -3.82
C TYR A 248 -14.63 5.62 -3.05
N ILE A 249 -14.89 6.86 -2.63
CA ILE A 249 -16.10 7.20 -1.86
C ILE A 249 -17.35 7.00 -2.73
N ILE A 250 -17.34 7.47 -3.99
CA ILE A 250 -18.48 7.32 -4.89
C ILE A 250 -18.76 5.84 -5.17
N SER A 251 -17.74 5.06 -5.53
CA SER A 251 -17.94 3.66 -5.88
C SER A 251 -18.35 2.80 -4.67
N ILE A 252 -17.76 3.00 -3.48
CA ILE A 252 -18.21 2.32 -2.26
C ILE A 252 -19.62 2.75 -1.89
N GLY A 253 -19.94 4.04 -1.97
CA GLY A 253 -21.28 4.55 -1.68
C GLY A 253 -22.33 3.91 -2.57
N LEU A 254 -22.08 3.85 -3.87
CA LEU A 254 -22.96 3.17 -4.83
C LEU A 254 -23.10 1.68 -4.53
N ALA A 255 -22.02 0.98 -4.18
CA ALA A 255 -22.10 -0.43 -3.81
C ALA A 255 -23.01 -0.65 -2.60
N LEU A 256 -22.88 0.18 -1.56
CA LEU A 256 -23.69 0.13 -0.34
C LEU A 256 -25.18 0.42 -0.60
N LEU A 257 -25.50 1.30 -1.55
CA LEU A 257 -26.88 1.63 -1.90
C LEU A 257 -27.62 0.48 -2.62
N LEU A 258 -26.89 -0.42 -3.30
CA LEU A 258 -27.46 -1.44 -4.16
C LEU A 258 -27.88 -2.71 -3.42
N VAL A 259 -27.22 -3.06 -2.32
CA VAL A 259 -27.46 -4.31 -1.58
C VAL A 259 -27.34 -4.12 -0.07
N PRO A 260 -28.11 -4.88 0.73
CA PRO A 260 -28.02 -4.87 2.18
C PRO A 260 -26.62 -5.16 2.71
N LEU A 261 -26.29 -4.61 3.89
CA LEU A 261 -24.96 -4.72 4.50
C LEU A 261 -24.53 -6.16 4.80
N ASP A 262 -25.48 -7.05 5.10
CA ASP A 262 -25.25 -8.47 5.40
C ASP A 262 -24.82 -9.30 4.19
N MET A 263 -24.94 -8.75 2.98
CA MET A 263 -24.48 -9.40 1.75
C MET A 263 -22.96 -9.28 1.54
N PHE A 264 -22.31 -8.29 2.19
CA PHE A 264 -20.87 -8.09 2.05
C PHE A 264 -20.09 -9.09 2.88
N THR A 265 -19.08 -9.71 2.27
CA THR A 265 -18.19 -10.68 2.92
C THR A 265 -16.74 -10.25 2.76
N GLU A 266 -15.87 -10.69 3.67
CA GLU A 266 -14.44 -10.37 3.62
C GLU A 266 -13.71 -11.06 2.45
N GLN A 267 -14.37 -11.99 1.73
CA GLN A 267 -13.77 -12.77 0.64
C GLN A 267 -14.17 -12.31 -0.77
N ASP A 268 -15.27 -11.55 -0.89
CA ASP A 268 -15.75 -11.01 -2.16
C ASP A 268 -15.48 -9.51 -2.26
N SER A 269 -15.22 -9.03 -3.48
CA SER A 269 -15.19 -7.59 -3.77
C SER A 269 -16.59 -6.98 -3.59
N PRO A 270 -16.74 -5.82 -2.94
CA PRO A 270 -18.04 -5.17 -2.77
C PRO A 270 -18.67 -4.79 -4.11
N PHE A 271 -17.85 -4.54 -5.13
CA PHE A 271 -18.29 -4.21 -6.49
C PHE A 271 -18.89 -5.41 -7.22
N ILE A 272 -18.39 -6.61 -6.95
CA ILE A 272 -18.99 -7.85 -7.47
C ILE A 272 -20.26 -8.13 -6.66
N THR A 273 -20.17 -8.12 -5.34
CA THR A 273 -21.30 -8.40 -4.44
C THR A 273 -22.52 -7.54 -4.75
N SER A 274 -22.34 -6.23 -4.93
CA SER A 274 -23.45 -5.31 -5.22
C SER A 274 -24.13 -5.55 -6.57
N LEU A 275 -23.45 -6.23 -7.50
CA LEU A 275 -23.95 -6.53 -8.84
C LEU A 275 -24.39 -7.99 -9.02
N LYS A 276 -24.11 -8.90 -8.07
CA LYS A 276 -24.49 -10.33 -8.14
C LYS A 276 -25.99 -10.57 -8.36
N GLY A 277 -26.84 -9.65 -7.88
CA GLY A 277 -28.29 -9.73 -8.03
C GLY A 277 -28.83 -9.35 -9.41
N TYR A 278 -28.00 -8.80 -10.30
CA TYR A 278 -28.37 -8.37 -11.65
C TYR A 278 -27.97 -9.40 -12.70
N ASN A 279 -28.62 -9.39 -13.86
CA ASN A 279 -28.34 -10.33 -14.94
C ASN A 279 -27.10 -9.95 -15.77
N LEU A 280 -25.95 -9.78 -15.10
CA LEU A 280 -24.72 -9.21 -15.65
C LEU A 280 -23.53 -10.17 -15.55
N LYS A 281 -23.76 -11.48 -15.74
CA LYS A 281 -22.75 -12.53 -15.52
C LYS A 281 -21.40 -12.24 -16.19
N ILE A 282 -21.42 -11.84 -17.47
CA ILE A 282 -20.21 -11.52 -18.24
C ILE A 282 -19.45 -10.33 -17.63
N ILE A 283 -20.17 -9.31 -17.14
CA ILE A 283 -19.56 -8.14 -16.52
C ILE A 283 -18.89 -8.53 -15.19
N LEU A 284 -19.53 -9.40 -14.40
CA LEU A 284 -18.93 -9.91 -13.15
C LEU A 284 -17.63 -10.67 -13.44
N ASP A 285 -17.59 -11.49 -14.49
CA ASP A 285 -16.38 -12.18 -14.93
C ASP A 285 -15.29 -11.18 -15.37
N ILE A 286 -15.67 -10.14 -16.12
CA ILE A 286 -14.74 -9.06 -16.53
C ILE A 286 -14.17 -8.33 -15.31
N PHE A 287 -15.00 -7.92 -14.34
CA PHE A 287 -14.53 -7.27 -13.12
C PHE A 287 -13.57 -8.17 -12.35
N ASN A 288 -13.93 -9.44 -12.17
CA ASN A 288 -13.08 -10.40 -11.49
C ASN A 288 -11.71 -10.55 -12.17
N GLY A 289 -11.68 -10.60 -13.51
CA GLY A 289 -10.44 -10.60 -14.29
C GLY A 289 -9.61 -9.33 -14.11
N ILE A 290 -10.25 -8.15 -14.14
CA ILE A 290 -9.56 -6.87 -13.93
C ILE A 290 -9.00 -6.78 -12.50
N PHE A 291 -9.71 -7.29 -11.48
CA PHE A 291 -9.22 -7.26 -10.10
C PHE A 291 -8.00 -8.17 -9.89
N ILE A 292 -7.93 -9.31 -10.59
CA ILE A 292 -6.73 -10.14 -10.63
C ILE A 292 -5.57 -9.39 -11.28
N ILE A 293 -5.80 -8.74 -12.43
CA ILE A 293 -4.79 -7.92 -13.09
C ILE A 293 -4.32 -6.79 -12.18
N ALA A 294 -5.25 -6.13 -11.49
CA ALA A 294 -4.97 -5.04 -10.55
C ALA A 294 -4.06 -5.51 -9.41
N GLY A 295 -4.43 -6.62 -8.76
CA GLY A 295 -3.67 -7.19 -7.65
C GLY A 295 -2.31 -7.72 -8.07
N PHE A 296 -2.23 -8.39 -9.22
CA PHE A 296 -0.98 -8.90 -9.77
C PHE A 296 -0.02 -7.78 -10.18
N SER A 297 -0.55 -6.67 -10.70
CA SER A 297 0.21 -5.46 -10.98
C SER A 297 0.81 -4.85 -9.70
N THR A 298 0.02 -4.70 -8.63
CA THR A 298 0.54 -4.24 -7.34
C THR A 298 1.52 -5.21 -6.69
N LEU A 299 1.31 -6.53 -6.84
CA LEU A 299 2.24 -7.57 -6.41
C LEU A 299 3.62 -7.36 -7.05
N VAL A 300 3.67 -7.19 -8.37
CA VAL A 300 4.93 -6.96 -9.09
C VAL A 300 5.57 -5.64 -8.66
N ALA A 301 4.79 -4.57 -8.47
CA ALA A 301 5.28 -3.29 -7.97
C ALA A 301 6.00 -3.44 -6.61
N SER A 302 5.36 -4.13 -5.65
CA SER A 302 5.94 -4.42 -4.33
C SER A 302 7.24 -5.23 -4.44
N LEU A 303 7.28 -6.25 -5.31
CA LEU A 303 8.47 -7.06 -5.55
C LEU A 303 9.64 -6.24 -6.13
N PHE A 304 9.37 -5.27 -7.01
CA PHE A 304 10.40 -4.33 -7.48
C PHE A 304 10.85 -3.36 -6.37
N ALA A 305 9.91 -2.83 -5.59
CA ALA A 305 10.19 -1.88 -4.51
C ALA A 305 11.11 -2.51 -3.44
N VAL A 306 10.79 -3.71 -2.97
CA VAL A 306 11.58 -4.41 -1.94
C VAL A 306 12.96 -4.84 -2.43
N THR A 307 13.06 -5.28 -3.69
CA THR A 307 14.36 -5.65 -4.27
C THR A 307 15.26 -4.41 -4.41
N THR A 308 14.70 -3.30 -4.88
CA THR A 308 15.43 -2.03 -5.06
C THR A 308 15.84 -1.43 -3.72
N LEU A 309 14.93 -1.41 -2.75
CA LEU A 309 15.21 -0.93 -1.40
C LEU A 309 16.31 -1.77 -0.74
N LEU A 310 16.24 -3.10 -0.85
CA LEU A 310 17.24 -3.98 -0.24
C LEU A 310 18.63 -3.78 -0.84
N CYS A 311 18.73 -3.54 -2.16
CA CYS A 311 19.99 -3.15 -2.80
C CYS A 311 20.50 -1.81 -2.27
N THR A 312 19.61 -0.81 -2.16
CA THR A 312 19.96 0.53 -1.67
C THR A 312 20.45 0.47 -0.22
N MET A 313 19.77 -0.29 0.63
CA MET A 313 20.19 -0.52 2.02
C MET A 313 21.54 -1.24 2.08
N ALA A 314 21.81 -2.18 1.17
CA ALA A 314 23.09 -2.88 1.13
C ALA A 314 24.25 -1.95 0.75
N ASP A 315 24.03 -1.06 -0.22
CA ASP A 315 25.01 -0.04 -0.64
C ASP A 315 25.30 0.95 0.51
N ASP A 316 24.26 1.30 1.27
CA ASP A 316 24.34 2.13 2.48
C ASP A 316 24.88 1.39 3.71
N GLY A 317 25.23 0.10 3.56
CA GLY A 317 25.72 -0.80 4.61
C GLY A 317 24.68 -1.25 5.64
N ASP A 318 23.41 -0.89 5.45
CA ASP A 318 22.26 -1.21 6.30
C ASP A 318 21.59 -2.55 5.95
N ALA A 319 22.13 -3.28 4.97
CA ALA A 319 21.82 -4.68 4.71
C ALA A 319 23.12 -5.47 4.43
N PRO A 320 23.13 -6.81 4.57
CA PRO A 320 24.29 -7.63 4.22
C PRO A 320 24.85 -7.32 2.82
N LYS A 321 26.18 -7.24 2.69
CA LYS A 321 26.87 -6.92 1.42
C LYS A 321 26.55 -7.88 0.26
N CYS A 322 26.01 -9.06 0.54
CA CYS A 322 25.53 -9.97 -0.51
C CYS A 322 24.35 -9.38 -1.30
N PHE A 323 23.63 -8.42 -0.76
CA PHE A 323 22.50 -7.75 -1.41
C PHE A 323 22.92 -6.52 -2.24
N THR A 324 24.19 -6.12 -2.25
CA THR A 324 24.71 -5.04 -3.11
C THR A 324 24.58 -5.43 -4.57
N LEU A 325 24.04 -4.53 -5.40
CA LEU A 325 23.94 -4.76 -6.84
C LEU A 325 25.35 -4.74 -7.45
N LYS A 326 25.76 -5.86 -8.04
CA LYS A 326 27.08 -5.95 -8.70
C LYS A 326 27.07 -5.17 -10.01
N GLU A 327 28.17 -4.50 -10.32
CA GLU A 327 28.35 -3.77 -11.59
C GLU A 327 28.00 -4.64 -12.81
N GLY A 328 27.27 -4.05 -13.77
CA GLY A 328 26.81 -4.72 -14.98
C GLY A 328 25.62 -5.67 -14.81
N LYS A 329 25.16 -5.94 -13.58
CA LYS A 329 23.95 -6.75 -13.33
C LYS A 329 22.71 -5.88 -13.18
N LYS A 330 21.61 -6.31 -13.80
CA LYS A 330 20.29 -5.66 -13.67
C LYS A 330 19.52 -6.13 -12.43
N ILE A 331 19.90 -7.26 -11.82
CA ILE A 331 19.14 -7.94 -10.76
C ILE A 331 20.08 -8.40 -9.65
N CYS A 332 19.68 -8.18 -8.40
CA CYS A 332 20.35 -8.69 -7.21
C CYS A 332 19.78 -10.06 -6.83
N TRP A 333 20.47 -11.14 -7.21
CA TRP A 333 20.04 -12.52 -6.98
C TRP A 333 19.77 -12.86 -5.50
N PRO A 334 20.63 -12.45 -4.54
CA PRO A 334 20.35 -12.76 -3.13
C PRO A 334 19.11 -12.04 -2.61
N ALA A 335 18.85 -10.80 -3.06
CA ALA A 335 17.65 -10.06 -2.69
C ALA A 335 16.39 -10.77 -3.20
N LEU A 336 16.42 -11.21 -4.47
CA LEU A 336 15.36 -12.02 -5.06
C LEU A 336 15.13 -13.33 -4.30
N GLY A 337 16.20 -13.98 -3.85
CA GLY A 337 16.11 -15.20 -3.04
C GLY A 337 15.44 -14.98 -1.68
N LEU A 338 15.73 -13.86 -1.00
CA LEU A 338 15.05 -13.49 0.25
C LEU A 338 13.57 -13.19 0.00
N THR A 339 13.26 -12.47 -1.08
CA THR A 339 11.89 -12.21 -1.50
C THR A 339 11.14 -13.51 -1.81
N PHE A 340 11.75 -14.45 -2.52
CA PHE A 340 11.19 -15.78 -2.77
C PHE A 340 10.93 -16.54 -1.47
N ALA A 341 11.86 -16.52 -0.51
CA ALA A 341 11.65 -17.13 0.79
C ALA A 341 10.46 -16.51 1.55
N GLY A 342 10.32 -15.17 1.49
CA GLY A 342 9.16 -14.46 2.03
C GLY A 342 7.84 -14.87 1.38
N LEU A 343 7.82 -15.03 0.07
CA LEU A 343 6.66 -15.52 -0.69
C LEU A 343 6.27 -16.94 -0.28
N VAL A 344 7.25 -17.85 -0.20
CA VAL A 344 7.02 -19.23 0.24
C VAL A 344 6.47 -19.25 1.67
N LEU A 345 7.03 -18.45 2.57
CA LEU A 345 6.54 -18.33 3.93
C LEU A 345 5.09 -17.82 3.98
N SER A 346 4.75 -16.81 3.17
CA SER A 346 3.37 -16.31 3.05
C SER A 346 2.40 -17.40 2.58
N ILE A 347 2.80 -18.20 1.59
CA ILE A 347 1.98 -19.33 1.10
C ILE A 347 1.83 -20.40 2.19
N ILE A 348 2.89 -20.73 2.92
CA ILE A 348 2.82 -21.69 4.04
C ILE A 348 1.89 -21.18 5.13
N LEU A 349 1.97 -19.90 5.50
CA LEU A 349 1.06 -19.31 6.48
C LEU A 349 -0.40 -19.39 6.01
N SER A 350 -0.66 -19.30 4.71
CA SER A 350 -2.00 -19.49 4.12
C SER A 350 -2.56 -20.91 4.24
N LEU A 351 -1.69 -21.91 4.38
CA LEU A 351 -2.08 -23.30 4.62
C LEU A 351 -2.41 -23.55 6.10
N VAL A 352 -1.72 -22.86 7.00
CA VAL A 352 -1.81 -23.09 8.45
C VAL A 352 -2.91 -22.25 9.10
N LEU A 353 -3.30 -21.10 8.53
CA LEU A 353 -4.29 -20.18 9.07
C LEU A 353 -5.56 -20.11 8.21
N PRO A 354 -6.61 -20.91 8.49
CA PRO A 354 -7.83 -20.88 7.69
C PRO A 354 -8.77 -19.71 8.07
N LYS A 355 -9.48 -19.24 7.04
CA LYS A 355 -10.60 -18.25 6.99
C LYS A 355 -10.26 -16.75 6.99
N ASN A 356 -9.27 -16.26 7.75
CA ASN A 356 -9.04 -14.80 7.87
C ASN A 356 -7.63 -14.34 7.48
N ILE A 357 -6.87 -15.14 6.72
CA ILE A 357 -5.48 -14.76 6.41
C ILE A 357 -5.37 -13.45 5.63
N TYR A 358 -6.29 -13.20 4.70
CA TYR A 358 -6.30 -11.94 3.96
C TYR A 358 -6.39 -10.74 4.91
N GLU A 359 -7.32 -10.78 5.87
CA GLU A 359 -7.49 -9.73 6.87
C GLU A 359 -6.23 -9.60 7.73
N HIS A 360 -5.72 -10.70 8.31
CA HIS A 360 -4.54 -10.65 9.18
C HIS A 360 -3.31 -10.07 8.49
N MET A 361 -3.04 -10.49 7.24
CA MET A 361 -1.93 -9.97 6.44
C MET A 361 -2.14 -8.50 6.10
N THR A 362 -3.36 -8.12 5.73
CA THR A 362 -3.72 -6.73 5.41
C THR A 362 -3.58 -5.83 6.63
N THR A 363 -4.04 -6.25 7.81
CA THR A 363 -3.87 -5.48 9.04
C THR A 363 -2.39 -5.32 9.40
N ALA A 364 -1.61 -6.42 9.37
CA ALA A 364 -0.18 -6.36 9.67
C ALA A 364 0.58 -5.47 8.69
N ALA A 365 0.30 -5.61 7.39
CA ALA A 365 0.85 -4.78 6.32
C ALA A 365 0.53 -3.31 6.54
N GLY A 366 -0.76 -2.97 6.71
CA GLY A 366 -1.20 -1.61 6.94
C GLY A 366 -0.55 -0.97 8.17
N LEU A 367 -0.42 -1.71 9.28
CA LEU A 367 0.26 -1.21 10.47
C LEU A 367 1.73 -0.89 10.21
N MET A 368 2.45 -1.80 9.55
CA MET A 368 3.86 -1.58 9.19
C MET A 368 4.02 -0.37 8.26
N LEU A 369 3.11 -0.21 7.30
CA LEU A 369 3.05 0.95 6.40
C LEU A 369 2.86 2.26 7.18
N LEU A 370 1.90 2.28 8.11
CA LEU A 370 1.64 3.43 8.97
C LEU A 370 2.83 3.77 9.87
N TYR A 371 3.62 2.79 10.31
CA TYR A 371 4.86 3.05 11.04
C TYR A 371 5.92 3.72 10.15
N THR A 372 6.04 3.33 8.88
CA THR A 372 6.86 4.06 7.90
C THR A 372 6.37 5.51 7.75
N TRP A 373 5.07 5.74 7.75
CA TRP A 373 4.50 7.10 7.69
C TRP A 373 4.81 7.93 8.93
N LEU A 374 4.81 7.32 10.12
CA LEU A 374 5.27 7.99 11.33
C LEU A 374 6.74 8.41 11.20
N PHE A 375 7.62 7.56 10.66
CA PHE A 375 9.01 7.96 10.38
C PHE A 375 9.08 9.16 9.42
N ILE A 376 8.25 9.20 8.38
CA ILE A 376 8.17 10.35 7.45
C ILE A 376 7.77 11.62 8.21
N LEU A 377 6.70 11.57 9.01
CA LEU A 377 6.19 12.71 9.76
C LEU A 377 7.21 13.23 10.79
N PHE A 378 7.84 12.34 11.56
CA PHE A 378 8.87 12.71 12.53
C PHE A 378 10.11 13.29 11.85
N SER A 379 10.52 12.73 10.71
CA SER A 379 11.65 13.24 9.93
C SER A 379 11.33 14.61 9.34
N SER A 380 10.13 14.80 8.80
CA SER A 380 9.67 16.10 8.28
C SER A 380 9.68 17.15 9.36
N LYS A 381 9.07 16.85 10.52
CA LYS A 381 9.06 17.75 11.68
C LYS A 381 10.47 18.20 12.06
N LYS A 382 11.44 17.28 12.09
CA LYS A 382 12.82 17.59 12.50
C LYS A 382 13.65 18.32 11.45
N LEU A 383 13.46 18.01 10.16
CA LEU A 383 14.30 18.54 9.06
C LEU A 383 13.74 19.78 8.37
N THR A 384 12.43 20.01 8.48
CA THR A 384 11.75 21.15 7.85
C THR A 384 11.38 22.25 8.84
N ASP A 385 11.36 21.95 10.15
CA ASP A 385 10.85 22.82 11.22
C ASP A 385 9.58 23.59 10.80
N PRO A 386 8.49 22.86 10.52
CA PRO A 386 7.35 23.44 9.84
C PRO A 386 6.56 24.36 10.77
N GLU A 387 6.20 25.53 10.26
CA GLU A 387 5.35 26.50 10.95
C GLU A 387 3.91 26.49 10.41
N GLY A 388 2.97 27.05 11.20
CA GLY A 388 1.57 27.21 10.82
C GLY A 388 0.89 25.92 10.36
N MET A 389 0.31 25.95 9.14
CA MET A 389 -0.46 24.84 8.57
C MET A 389 0.36 23.55 8.44
N GLY A 390 1.66 23.63 8.15
CA GLY A 390 2.52 22.45 8.01
C GLY A 390 2.66 21.67 9.31
N LYS A 391 2.74 22.38 10.45
CA LYS A 391 2.79 21.80 11.79
C LYS A 391 1.48 21.09 12.11
N THR A 392 0.36 21.77 11.88
CA THR A 392 -0.99 21.23 12.14
C THR A 392 -1.23 19.95 11.33
N GLN A 393 -0.85 19.93 10.05
CA GLN A 393 -0.95 18.73 9.21
C GLN A 393 -0.18 17.54 9.79
N ILE A 394 1.03 17.75 10.30
CA ILE A 394 1.83 16.67 10.92
C ILE A 394 1.15 16.11 12.16
N TYR A 395 0.71 16.95 13.08
CA TYR A 395 0.06 16.50 14.31
C TYR A 395 -1.27 15.80 14.04
N LEU A 396 -2.10 16.34 13.13
CA LEU A 396 -3.33 15.68 12.71
C LEU A 396 -3.05 14.32 12.06
N ALA A 397 -2.07 14.23 11.16
CA ALA A 397 -1.69 12.94 10.57
C ALA A 397 -1.25 11.92 11.62
N MET A 398 -0.42 12.32 12.59
CA MET A 398 0.00 11.43 13.68
C MET A 398 -1.19 10.97 14.54
N ILE A 399 -2.15 11.85 14.84
CA ILE A 399 -3.35 11.50 15.60
C ILE A 399 -4.22 10.51 14.81
N LEU A 400 -4.43 10.75 13.52
CA LEU A 400 -5.23 9.85 12.68
C LEU A 400 -4.57 8.48 12.52
N ILE A 401 -3.24 8.44 12.37
CA ILE A 401 -2.47 7.20 12.35
C ILE A 401 -2.58 6.47 13.70
N ALA A 402 -2.42 7.18 14.82
CA ALA A 402 -2.56 6.60 16.15
C ALA A 402 -3.99 6.06 16.39
N ALA A 403 -5.01 6.75 15.90
CA ALA A 403 -6.39 6.26 15.92
C ALA A 403 -6.54 4.98 15.10
N ALA A 404 -6.03 4.93 13.87
CA ALA A 404 -6.08 3.73 13.03
C ALA A 404 -5.34 2.53 13.68
N VAL A 405 -4.15 2.77 14.23
CA VAL A 405 -3.35 1.73 14.92
C VAL A 405 -4.08 1.21 16.15
N SER A 406 -4.57 2.10 17.02
CA SER A 406 -5.28 1.70 18.24
C SER A 406 -6.60 1.01 17.96
N GLY A 407 -7.31 1.36 16.88
CA GLY A 407 -8.54 0.70 16.45
C GLY A 407 -8.37 -0.80 16.23
N THR A 408 -7.21 -1.23 15.72
CA THR A 408 -6.93 -2.66 15.47
C THR A 408 -6.91 -3.53 16.73
N LEU A 409 -6.71 -2.93 17.91
CA LEU A 409 -6.74 -3.65 19.19
C LEU A 409 -8.16 -4.01 19.64
N PHE A 410 -9.16 -3.27 19.18
CA PHE A 410 -10.54 -3.46 19.62
C PHE A 410 -11.29 -4.51 18.80
N GLU A 411 -10.82 -4.81 17.59
CA GLU A 411 -11.43 -5.82 16.70
C GLU A 411 -10.71 -7.17 16.79
N LYS A 412 -11.44 -8.24 17.13
CA LYS A 412 -10.86 -9.57 17.37
C LYS A 412 -10.13 -10.14 16.14
N SER A 413 -10.65 -9.89 14.95
CA SER A 413 -10.06 -10.38 13.69
C SER A 413 -8.83 -9.60 13.25
N SER A 414 -8.71 -8.33 13.65
CA SER A 414 -7.55 -7.47 13.37
C SER A 414 -6.37 -7.74 14.32
N ARG A 415 -6.63 -8.18 15.56
CA ARG A 415 -5.60 -8.41 16.60
C ARG A 415 -4.41 -9.28 16.18
N PRO A 416 -4.60 -10.42 15.48
CA PRO A 416 -3.46 -11.23 15.03
C PRO A 416 -2.50 -10.43 14.16
N GLY A 417 -3.01 -9.61 13.24
CA GLY A 417 -2.19 -8.73 12.41
C GLY A 417 -1.44 -7.68 13.22
N PHE A 418 -2.06 -7.13 14.28
CA PHE A 418 -1.38 -6.23 15.23
C PHE A 418 -0.23 -6.92 15.95
N PHE A 419 -0.42 -8.12 16.50
CA PHE A 419 0.66 -8.81 17.19
C PHE A 419 1.79 -9.24 16.24
N VAL A 420 1.44 -9.60 15.01
CA VAL A 420 2.44 -9.85 13.95
C VAL A 420 3.27 -8.59 13.67
N SER A 421 2.65 -7.41 13.54
CA SER A 421 3.40 -6.17 13.30
C SER A 421 4.32 -5.82 14.48
N ILE A 422 3.86 -6.00 15.72
CA ILE A 422 4.71 -5.85 16.92
C ILE A 422 5.86 -6.85 16.90
N GLY A 423 5.62 -8.10 16.50
CA GLY A 423 6.67 -9.12 16.34
C GLY A 423 7.77 -8.66 15.38
N PHE A 424 7.39 -8.14 14.20
CA PHE A 424 8.36 -7.53 13.27
C PHE A 424 9.12 -6.36 13.89
N LEU A 425 8.42 -5.45 14.58
CA LEU A 425 9.06 -4.30 15.25
C LEU A 425 10.06 -4.73 16.33
N VAL A 426 9.75 -5.76 17.12
CA VAL A 426 10.66 -6.31 18.14
C VAL A 426 11.89 -6.92 17.48
N ILE A 427 11.72 -7.69 16.41
CA ILE A 427 12.83 -8.29 15.65
C ILE A 427 13.73 -7.19 15.08
N ILE A 428 13.15 -6.19 14.41
CA ILE A 428 13.89 -5.04 13.87
C ILE A 428 14.58 -4.29 15.02
N ALA A 429 13.87 -4.06 16.12
CA ALA A 429 14.33 -3.65 17.45
C ALA A 429 15.70 -4.23 17.83
N ILE A 430 15.68 -5.54 18.02
CA ILE A 430 16.80 -6.36 18.47
C ILE A 430 17.95 -6.30 17.46
N VAL A 431 17.65 -6.44 16.16
CA VAL A 431 18.66 -6.41 15.10
C VAL A 431 19.35 -5.05 15.04
N THR A 432 18.58 -3.96 15.14
CA THR A 432 19.13 -2.59 15.19
C THR A 432 20.06 -2.41 16.38
N MET A 433 19.68 -2.88 17.57
CA MET A 433 20.52 -2.80 18.77
C MET A 433 21.83 -3.62 18.63
N ILE A 434 21.75 -4.84 18.09
CA ILE A 434 22.93 -5.68 17.84
C ILE A 434 23.87 -5.01 16.82
N TYR A 435 23.29 -4.46 15.75
CA TYR A 435 24.03 -3.79 14.69
C TYR A 435 24.74 -2.52 15.19
N GLN A 436 24.05 -1.70 15.99
CA GLN A 436 24.66 -0.54 16.66
C GLN A 436 25.82 -0.94 17.57
N LYS A 437 25.67 -1.98 18.40
CA LYS A 437 26.75 -2.45 19.29
C LYS A 437 27.98 -2.92 18.51
N LYS A 438 27.80 -3.63 17.40
CA LYS A 438 28.92 -4.09 16.55
C LYS A 438 29.67 -2.94 15.87
N GLN A 439 28.98 -1.84 15.53
CA GLN A 439 29.63 -0.68 14.93
C GLN A 439 30.23 0.29 15.94
N GLY A 440 29.61 0.49 17.10
CA GLY A 440 30.20 1.26 18.21
C GLY A 440 31.52 0.67 18.72
N HIS A 441 31.81 -0.61 18.43
CA HIS A 441 33.11 -1.22 18.65
C HIS A 441 34.15 -0.96 17.54
N LYS A 442 33.72 -0.63 16.30
CA LYS A 442 34.61 -0.31 15.17
C LYS A 442 35.04 1.16 15.14
N ASP A 443 34.22 2.07 15.67
CA ASP A 443 34.51 3.50 15.70
C ASP A 443 35.26 3.94 16.99
N ARG A 444 35.68 3.00 17.85
CA ARG A 444 36.63 3.33 18.92
C ARG A 444 38.01 3.55 18.28
N PRO A 445 38.65 4.72 18.45
CA PRO A 445 40.04 4.87 18.04
C PRO A 445 40.85 3.80 18.77
N ALA A 446 41.72 3.11 18.03
CA ALA A 446 42.67 2.18 18.63
C ALA A 446 43.39 2.95 19.74
N SER A 447 43.13 2.58 20.99
CA SER A 447 43.89 3.07 22.12
C SER A 447 45.32 2.56 21.94
N SER A 448 46.20 3.49 21.57
CA SER A 448 47.67 3.51 21.71
C SER A 448 48.39 2.17 21.90
#